data_AF-A0A537H240-F1
#
_entry.id   AF-A0A537H240-F1
#
_cell.length_a   1.000
_cell.length_b   1.000
_cell.length_c   1.000
_cell.angle_alpha   90.00
_cell.angle_beta   90.00
_cell.angle_gamma   90.00
#
_symmetry.space_group_name_H-M   'P 1'
#
loop_
_entity.id
_entity.type
_entity.pdbx_description
1 polymer ?
#
loop_
_entity_poly.entity_id
_entity_poly.type
_entity_poly.pdbx_seq_one_letter_code
_entity_poly.pdbx_strand_id
1 'polypeptide(L)'
;MQALDIDEAKGIITAYNERFLFIPVALIHSIEDRLTESLGPITATSFQYSIGKQGGAQYMSMAKKSGLDVKNPDDLQKIAERLGTLGGWGKLTIVDIDFAKKMARIRWTNGVSVRNRKGKTPVCHFGRGILTGAMEQTFGRRCESLEVSCQGKGDRFCEAIIGDPAEITRHAER
;
A
#
# COMPACT_ATOMS: atom_id res chain seq x y z
N MET A 1 -1.70 20.67 13.83
CA MET A 1 -0.75 19.66 13.33
C MET A 1 -0.43 20.04 11.90
N GLN A 2 0.77 20.57 11.65
CA GLN A 2 1.17 20.96 10.30
C GLN A 2 1.45 19.68 9.51
N ALA A 3 0.59 19.37 8.55
CA ALA A 3 0.63 18.10 7.83
C ALA A 3 1.82 17.99 6.87
N LEU A 4 2.35 19.13 6.42
CA LEU A 4 3.46 19.27 5.49
C LEU A 4 4.22 20.56 5.79
N ASP A 5 5.54 20.46 5.88
CA ASP A 5 6.48 21.57 6.03
C ASP A 5 7.57 21.46 4.95
N ILE A 6 7.90 22.59 4.33
CA ILE A 6 8.90 22.67 3.25
C ILE A 6 9.92 23.73 3.67
N ASP A 7 11.09 23.28 4.10
CA ASP A 7 12.24 24.13 4.38
C ASP A 7 13.10 24.25 3.11
N GLU A 8 12.80 25.27 2.29
CA GLU A 8 13.50 25.51 1.02
C GLU A 8 14.99 25.80 1.22
N ALA A 9 15.34 26.51 2.29
CA ALA A 9 16.73 26.87 2.59
C ALA A 9 17.58 25.63 2.89
N LYS A 10 17.00 24.59 3.50
CA LYS A 10 17.67 23.31 3.77
C LYS A 10 17.39 22.23 2.73
N GLY A 11 16.42 22.42 1.82
CA GLY A 11 15.97 21.40 0.88
C GLY A 11 15.32 20.20 1.57
N ILE A 12 14.55 20.43 2.64
CA ILE A 12 13.92 19.39 3.45
C ILE A 12 12.40 19.50 3.36
N ILE A 13 11.74 18.40 3.01
CA ILE A 13 10.29 18.26 3.12
C ILE A 13 10.02 17.35 4.31
N THR A 14 9.15 17.79 5.21
CA THR A 14 8.72 17.02 6.38
C THR A 14 7.21 16.87 6.35
N ALA A 15 6.70 15.67 6.52
CA ALA A 15 5.27 15.42 6.72
C ALA A 15 5.12 14.49 7.92
N TYR A 16 4.17 14.79 8.82
CA TYR A 16 3.92 13.97 10.02
C TYR A 16 5.19 13.75 10.87
N ASN A 17 6.05 14.77 10.98
CA ASN A 17 7.37 14.74 11.65
C ASN A 17 8.37 13.72 11.09
N GLU A 18 8.15 13.21 9.89
CA GLU A 18 9.09 12.35 9.18
C GLU A 18 9.56 13.05 7.90
N ARG A 19 10.80 12.76 7.47
CA ARG A 19 11.36 13.35 6.25
C ARG A 19 10.77 12.67 5.02
N PHE A 20 10.25 13.47 4.11
CA PHE A 20 9.71 13.03 2.82
C PHE A 20 10.54 13.57 1.67
N LEU A 21 10.27 13.03 0.49
CA LEU A 21 10.78 13.51 -0.78
C LEU A 21 9.66 13.39 -1.82
N PHE A 22 9.59 14.36 -2.74
CA PHE A 22 8.73 14.25 -3.91
C PHE A 22 9.47 13.53 -5.02
N ILE A 23 8.88 12.45 -5.53
CA ILE A 23 9.35 11.76 -6.73
C ILE A 23 8.22 11.62 -7.76
N PRO A 24 8.52 11.78 -9.05
CA PRO A 24 7.57 11.44 -10.10
C PRO A 24 7.22 9.94 -10.04
N VAL A 25 5.95 9.61 -10.32
CA VAL A 25 5.50 8.20 -10.44
C VAL A 25 6.33 7.43 -11.47
N ALA A 26 6.82 8.11 -12.52
CA ALA A 26 7.71 7.53 -13.52
C ALA A 26 9.00 6.95 -12.90
N LEU A 27 9.51 7.50 -11.80
CA LEU A 27 10.67 6.92 -11.11
C LEU A 27 10.34 5.57 -10.46
N ILE A 28 9.15 5.45 -9.86
CA ILE A 28 8.67 4.16 -9.31
C ILE A 28 8.55 3.13 -10.44
N HIS A 29 8.01 3.52 -11.60
CA HIS A 29 7.94 2.63 -12.76
C HIS A 29 9.32 2.17 -13.20
N SER A 30 10.29 3.07 -13.33
CA SER A 30 11.67 2.71 -13.68
C SER A 30 12.32 1.75 -12.69
N ILE A 31 12.05 1.91 -11.39
CA ILE A 31 12.54 0.98 -10.35
C ILE A 31 11.90 -0.39 -10.52
N GLU A 32 10.58 -0.45 -10.68
CA GLU A 32 9.85 -1.70 -10.87
C GLU A 32 10.30 -2.44 -12.13
N ASP A 33 10.43 -1.72 -13.26
CA ASP A 33 10.88 -2.28 -14.54
C ASP A 33 12.32 -2.80 -14.42
N ARG A 34 13.23 -2.03 -13.83
CA ARG A 34 14.63 -2.45 -13.66
C ARG A 34 14.76 -3.67 -12.75
N LEU A 35 13.95 -3.78 -11.70
CA LEU A 35 13.91 -4.97 -10.85
C LEU A 35 13.45 -6.19 -11.64
N THR A 36 12.40 -6.05 -12.44
CA THR A 36 11.87 -7.12 -13.30
C THR A 36 12.90 -7.56 -14.35
N GLU A 37 13.57 -6.63 -15.01
CA GLU A 37 14.63 -6.92 -15.99
C GLU A 37 15.83 -7.65 -15.35
N SER A 38 16.23 -7.24 -14.15
CA SER A 38 17.46 -7.73 -13.51
C SER A 38 17.27 -9.07 -12.78
N LEU A 39 16.09 -9.29 -12.18
CA LEU A 39 15.82 -10.42 -11.28
C LEU A 39 14.79 -11.42 -11.84
N GLY A 40 14.17 -11.08 -12.98
CA GLY A 40 13.00 -11.77 -13.49
C GLY A 40 11.71 -11.38 -12.75
N PRO A 41 10.54 -11.61 -13.37
CA PRO A 41 9.26 -11.11 -12.88
C PRO A 41 8.87 -11.66 -11.49
N ILE A 42 9.07 -12.96 -11.25
CA ILE A 42 8.67 -13.60 -9.99
C ILE A 42 9.44 -13.02 -8.80
N THR A 43 10.77 -12.97 -8.91
CA THR A 43 11.65 -12.43 -7.87
C THR A 43 11.40 -10.95 -7.65
N ALA A 44 11.24 -10.17 -8.73
CA ALA A 44 10.92 -8.75 -8.65
C ALA A 44 9.58 -8.50 -7.93
N THR A 45 8.52 -9.24 -8.25
CA THR A 45 7.22 -9.15 -7.55
C THR A 45 7.37 -9.40 -6.05
N SER A 46 8.14 -10.42 -5.66
CA SER A 46 8.41 -10.73 -4.25
C SER A 46 9.16 -9.58 -3.56
N PHE A 47 10.17 -9.02 -4.21
CA PHE A 47 10.98 -7.92 -3.69
C PHE A 47 10.14 -6.64 -3.52
N GLN A 48 9.39 -6.25 -4.54
CA GLN A 48 8.49 -5.09 -4.51
C GLN A 48 7.45 -5.21 -3.40
N TYR A 49 6.87 -6.41 -3.24
CA TYR A 49 5.91 -6.68 -2.17
C TYR A 49 6.53 -6.59 -0.77
N SER A 50 7.71 -7.16 -0.57
CA SER A 50 8.42 -7.15 0.72
C SER A 50 8.81 -5.73 1.13
N ILE A 51 9.35 -4.92 0.20
CA ILE A 51 9.62 -3.50 0.46
C ILE A 51 8.33 -2.77 0.78
N GLY A 52 7.26 -3.03 0.03
CA GLY A 52 5.95 -2.49 0.31
C GLY A 52 5.51 -2.78 1.74
N LYS A 53 5.61 -4.03 2.22
CA LYS A 53 5.25 -4.41 3.59
C LYS A 53 6.01 -3.60 4.64
N GLN A 54 7.31 -3.42 4.44
CA GLN A 54 8.11 -2.58 5.34
C GLN A 54 7.64 -1.12 5.33
N GLY A 55 7.36 -0.57 4.14
CA GLY A 55 6.80 0.77 3.98
C GLY A 55 5.45 0.93 4.68
N GLY A 56 4.56 -0.05 4.55
CA GLY A 56 3.27 -0.08 5.24
C GLY A 56 3.39 -0.01 6.76
N ALA A 57 4.33 -0.76 7.33
CA ALA A 57 4.62 -0.71 8.76
C ALA A 57 5.18 0.67 9.19
N GLN A 58 6.02 1.28 8.37
CA GLN A 58 6.53 2.64 8.61
C GLN A 58 5.40 3.68 8.58
N TYR A 59 4.46 3.60 7.64
CA TYR A 59 3.28 4.49 7.60
C TYR A 59 2.44 4.38 8.86
N MET A 60 2.21 3.17 9.38
CA MET A 60 1.45 2.99 10.62
C MET A 60 2.21 3.47 11.86
N SER A 61 3.53 3.29 11.91
CA SER A 61 4.38 3.86 12.95
C SER A 61 4.30 5.40 12.96
N MET A 62 4.41 6.01 11.79
CA MET A 62 4.27 7.46 11.61
C MET A 62 2.87 7.96 11.99
N ALA A 63 1.81 7.23 11.61
CA ALA A 63 0.44 7.51 12.02
C ALA A 63 0.33 7.58 13.55
N LYS A 64 0.83 6.54 14.23
CA LYS A 64 0.81 6.44 15.70
C LYS A 64 1.59 7.57 16.37
N LYS A 65 2.80 7.89 15.90
CA LYS A 65 3.60 9.04 16.40
C LYS A 65 2.89 10.38 16.22
N SER A 66 2.04 10.49 15.20
CA SER A 66 1.23 11.67 14.90
C SER A 66 -0.12 11.69 15.62
N GLY A 67 -0.35 10.77 16.56
CA GLY A 67 -1.60 10.68 17.32
C GLY A 67 -2.77 10.06 16.54
N LEU A 68 -2.51 9.43 15.39
CA LEU A 68 -3.50 8.66 14.63
C LEU A 68 -3.37 7.18 15.02
N ASP A 69 -4.27 6.72 15.89
CA ASP A 69 -4.32 5.34 16.35
C ASP A 69 -5.57 4.62 15.80
N VAL A 70 -5.48 3.33 15.55
CA VAL A 70 -6.59 2.55 14.96
C VAL A 70 -7.43 1.94 16.07
N LYS A 71 -8.57 2.56 16.39
CA LYS A 71 -9.51 2.03 17.40
C LYS A 71 -10.78 1.46 16.79
N ASN A 72 -11.12 1.89 15.58
CA ASN A 72 -12.31 1.51 14.84
C ASN A 72 -12.03 1.61 13.32
N PRO A 73 -12.95 1.14 12.45
CA PRO A 73 -12.78 1.22 11.00
C PRO A 73 -12.59 2.66 10.48
N ASP A 74 -13.29 3.64 11.06
CA ASP A 74 -13.23 5.03 10.59
C ASP A 74 -11.83 5.64 10.80
N ASP A 75 -11.14 5.26 11.88
CA ASP A 75 -9.77 5.71 12.12
C ASP A 75 -8.79 5.12 11.08
N LEU A 76 -8.99 3.86 10.68
CA LEU A 76 -8.21 3.27 9.59
C LEU A 76 -8.48 3.97 8.25
N GLN A 77 -9.75 4.30 7.95
CA GLN A 77 -10.11 5.07 6.76
C GLN A 77 -9.47 6.46 6.77
N LYS A 78 -9.47 7.17 7.91
CA LYS A 78 -8.78 8.47 8.04
C LYS A 78 -7.28 8.36 7.80
N ILE A 79 -6.64 7.30 8.29
CA ILE A 79 -5.20 7.05 8.05
C ILE A 79 -4.96 6.78 6.56
N ALA A 80 -5.77 5.94 5.93
CA ALA A 80 -5.69 5.64 4.50
C ALA A 80 -5.87 6.90 3.63
N GLU A 81 -6.78 7.80 4.02
CA GLU A 81 -6.97 9.10 3.37
C GLU A 81 -5.74 10.00 3.55
N ARG A 82 -5.25 10.15 4.79
CA ARG A 82 -4.20 11.10 5.14
C ARG A 82 -2.81 10.72 4.68
N LEU A 83 -2.46 9.44 4.76
CA LEU A 83 -1.11 8.94 4.47
C LEU A 83 -1.03 8.27 3.10
N GLY A 84 -2.10 7.58 2.69
CA GLY A 84 -2.16 6.94 1.38
C GLY A 84 -2.63 7.90 0.29
N THR A 85 -3.87 8.39 0.42
CA THR A 85 -4.52 9.17 -0.65
C THR A 85 -3.90 10.55 -0.83
N LEU A 86 -3.78 11.34 0.25
CA LEU A 86 -3.09 12.64 0.20
C LEU A 86 -1.59 12.48 -0.09
N GLY A 87 -1.00 11.35 0.27
CA GLY A 87 0.39 11.00 -0.07
C GLY A 87 0.61 10.63 -1.54
N GLY A 88 -0.46 10.54 -2.35
CA GLY A 88 -0.36 10.28 -3.78
C GLY A 88 -0.24 8.81 -4.18
N TRP A 89 -0.47 7.86 -3.26
CA TRP A 89 -0.41 6.43 -3.57
C TRP A 89 -1.58 5.90 -4.41
N GLY A 90 -2.64 6.70 -4.52
CA GLY A 90 -3.93 6.37 -5.14
C GLY A 90 -5.08 6.67 -4.18
N LYS A 91 -6.31 6.69 -4.69
CA LYS A 91 -7.51 6.91 -3.87
C LYS A 91 -7.89 5.63 -3.16
N LEU A 92 -7.58 5.53 -1.87
CA LEU A 92 -7.83 4.36 -1.02
C LEU A 92 -9.24 4.37 -0.42
N THR A 93 -9.82 3.19 -0.22
CA THR A 93 -11.09 2.99 0.48
C THR A 93 -11.06 1.65 1.21
N ILE A 94 -11.30 1.67 2.53
CA ILE A 94 -11.54 0.48 3.32
C ILE A 94 -12.96 0.00 3.01
N VAL A 95 -13.08 -1.11 2.27
CA VAL A 95 -14.38 -1.66 1.87
C VAL A 95 -15.01 -2.43 3.02
N ASP A 96 -14.20 -3.21 3.72
CA ASP A 96 -14.61 -4.02 4.86
C ASP A 96 -13.40 -4.31 5.76
N ILE A 97 -13.64 -4.42 7.05
CA ILE A 97 -12.65 -4.84 8.03
C ILE A 97 -13.32 -5.60 9.19
N ASP A 98 -12.84 -6.81 9.42
CA ASP A 98 -13.25 -7.66 10.52
C ASP A 98 -12.05 -7.79 11.48
N PHE A 99 -12.08 -7.05 12.59
CA PHE A 99 -11.03 -7.08 13.61
C PHE A 99 -10.95 -8.42 14.34
N ALA A 100 -12.06 -9.15 14.45
CA ALA A 100 -12.09 -10.45 15.12
C ALA A 100 -11.42 -11.51 14.25
N LYS A 101 -11.77 -11.56 12.96
CA LYS A 101 -11.15 -12.46 11.98
C LYS A 101 -9.79 -11.98 11.49
N LYS A 102 -9.46 -10.71 11.74
CA LYS A 102 -8.24 -10.04 11.26
C LYS A 102 -8.14 -10.11 9.73
N MET A 103 -9.24 -9.74 9.08
CA MET A 103 -9.40 -9.71 7.63
C MET A 103 -9.79 -8.30 7.20
N ALA A 104 -9.25 -7.84 6.07
CA ALA A 104 -9.65 -6.58 5.47
C ALA A 104 -9.79 -6.72 3.96
N ARG A 105 -10.73 -5.95 3.41
CA ARG A 105 -10.87 -5.72 1.97
C ARG A 105 -10.61 -4.24 1.70
N ILE A 106 -9.59 -3.97 0.92
CA ILE A 106 -9.18 -2.60 0.61
C ILE A 106 -9.21 -2.40 -0.89
N ARG A 107 -9.86 -1.32 -1.32
CA ARG A 107 -9.98 -0.92 -2.71
C ARG A 107 -9.19 0.35 -2.98
N TRP A 108 -8.64 0.47 -4.17
CA TRP A 108 -8.04 1.72 -4.62
C TRP A 108 -8.18 1.96 -6.11
N THR A 109 -8.02 3.22 -6.49
CA THR A 109 -7.91 3.66 -7.89
C THR A 109 -6.70 4.56 -8.06
N ASN A 110 -6.16 4.62 -9.27
CA ASN A 110 -4.98 5.43 -9.63
C ASN A 110 -3.76 5.06 -8.79
N GLY A 111 -3.56 3.75 -8.56
CA GLY A 111 -2.40 3.24 -7.83
C GLY A 111 -1.09 3.54 -8.58
N VAL A 112 -0.01 3.83 -7.85
CA VAL A 112 1.27 4.23 -8.47
C VAL A 112 1.82 3.22 -9.46
N SER A 113 1.66 1.92 -9.23
CA SER A 113 2.13 0.85 -10.14
C SER A 113 1.17 0.57 -11.30
N VAL A 114 -0.02 1.22 -11.34
CA VAL A 114 -0.99 1.01 -12.42
C VAL A 114 -0.46 1.63 -13.71
N ARG A 115 0.03 0.75 -14.59
CA ARG A 115 0.42 1.08 -15.97
C ARG A 115 -0.07 -0.03 -16.90
N ASN A 116 -0.09 0.27 -18.20
CA ASN A 116 -0.26 -0.71 -19.28
C ASN A 116 -1.39 -1.74 -19.06
N ARG A 117 -2.61 -1.43 -19.52
CA ARG A 117 -3.81 -2.29 -19.46
C ARG A 117 -3.77 -3.51 -20.41
N LYS A 118 -2.61 -4.16 -20.55
CA LYS A 118 -2.36 -5.23 -21.51
C LYS A 118 -2.01 -6.57 -20.84
N GLY A 119 -1.68 -6.57 -19.56
CA GLY A 119 -1.37 -7.78 -18.80
C GLY A 119 -2.61 -8.51 -18.28
N LYS A 120 -2.50 -9.82 -18.03
CA LYS A 120 -3.55 -10.62 -17.38
C LYS A 120 -3.40 -10.72 -15.86
N THR A 121 -2.25 -10.28 -15.32
CA THR A 121 -1.91 -10.41 -13.90
C THR A 121 -1.96 -9.05 -13.19
N PRO A 122 -2.31 -9.02 -11.89
CA PRO A 122 -2.25 -7.78 -11.11
C PRO A 122 -0.83 -7.23 -11.03
N VAL A 123 -0.68 -5.90 -11.03
CA VAL A 123 0.62 -5.21 -11.09
C VAL A 123 0.97 -4.40 -9.84
N CYS A 124 0.05 -4.26 -8.87
CA CYS A 124 0.25 -3.36 -7.74
C CYS A 124 1.03 -4.01 -6.60
N HIS A 125 2.20 -4.59 -6.88
CA HIS A 125 2.97 -5.34 -5.89
C HIS A 125 3.49 -4.46 -4.75
N PHE A 126 4.02 -3.27 -5.08
CA PHE A 126 4.38 -2.26 -4.08
C PHE A 126 3.17 -1.82 -3.27
N GLY A 127 2.10 -1.40 -3.94
CA GLY A 127 0.88 -0.88 -3.31
C GLY A 127 0.22 -1.90 -2.40
N ARG A 128 -0.02 -3.13 -2.87
CA ARG A 128 -0.60 -4.20 -2.03
C ARG A 128 0.34 -4.57 -0.87
N GLY A 129 1.66 -4.49 -1.07
CA GLY A 129 2.64 -4.67 0.00
C GLY A 129 2.46 -3.65 1.11
N ILE A 130 2.36 -2.37 0.77
CA ILE A 130 2.11 -1.28 1.73
C ILE A 130 0.81 -1.55 2.51
N LEU A 131 -0.26 -1.92 1.83
CA LEU A 131 -1.53 -2.25 2.49
C LEU A 131 -1.38 -3.45 3.43
N THR A 132 -0.68 -4.52 3.02
CA THR A 132 -0.42 -5.68 3.88
C THR A 132 0.36 -5.27 5.13
N GLY A 133 1.47 -4.56 4.96
CA GLY A 133 2.30 -4.13 6.08
C GLY A 133 1.56 -3.23 7.07
N ALA A 134 0.69 -2.36 6.56
CA ALA A 134 -0.17 -1.55 7.40
C ALA A 134 -1.14 -2.43 8.22
N MET A 135 -1.79 -3.41 7.58
CA MET A 135 -2.71 -4.32 8.27
C MET A 135 -2.01 -5.26 9.25
N GLU A 136 -0.75 -5.65 9.01
CA GLU A 136 0.03 -6.42 9.99
C GLU A 136 0.19 -5.66 11.31
N GLN A 137 0.45 -4.34 11.23
CA GLN A 137 0.51 -3.48 12.40
C GLN A 137 -0.86 -3.32 13.05
N THR A 138 -1.92 -3.12 12.25
CA THR A 138 -3.29 -2.98 12.77
C THR A 138 -3.80 -4.25 13.48
N PHE A 139 -3.53 -5.43 12.93
CA PHE A 139 -4.01 -6.70 13.47
C PHE A 139 -3.06 -7.34 14.48
N GLY A 140 -1.84 -6.81 14.62
CA GLY A 140 -0.80 -7.34 15.50
C GLY A 140 -0.39 -8.77 15.15
N ARG A 141 -0.42 -9.13 13.86
CA ARG A 141 -0.04 -10.47 13.38
C ARG A 141 0.51 -10.40 11.96
N ARG A 142 1.20 -11.47 11.54
CA ARG A 142 1.60 -11.65 10.14
C ARG A 142 0.36 -11.78 9.24
N CYS A 143 0.41 -11.10 8.11
CA CYS A 143 -0.62 -11.12 7.08
C CYS A 143 -0.02 -11.33 5.68
N GLU A 144 -0.84 -11.84 4.79
CA GLU A 144 -0.61 -11.82 3.35
C GLU A 144 -1.77 -11.12 2.63
N SER A 145 -1.61 -10.87 1.33
CA SER A 145 -2.65 -10.26 0.49
C SER A 145 -2.79 -10.95 -0.85
N LEU A 146 -4.01 -11.01 -1.36
CA LEU A 146 -4.33 -11.36 -2.73
C LEU A 146 -5.00 -10.16 -3.42
N GLU A 147 -4.42 -9.67 -4.52
CA GLU A 147 -5.04 -8.63 -5.35
C GLU A 147 -6.06 -9.27 -6.32
N VAL A 148 -7.34 -9.20 -5.96
CA VAL A 148 -8.45 -9.85 -6.67
C VAL A 148 -8.92 -9.06 -7.90
N SER A 149 -8.69 -7.75 -7.92
CA SER A 149 -9.01 -6.84 -9.03
C SER A 149 -7.84 -5.90 -9.24
N CYS A 150 -7.54 -5.51 -10.49
CA CYS A 150 -6.45 -4.58 -10.79
C CYS A 150 -6.71 -3.74 -12.05
N GLN A 151 -6.58 -2.42 -11.94
CA GLN A 151 -6.66 -1.52 -13.10
C GLN A 151 -5.57 -1.79 -14.14
N GLY A 152 -4.41 -2.34 -13.74
CA GLY A 152 -3.37 -2.78 -14.67
C GLY A 152 -3.78 -3.96 -15.54
N LYS A 153 -4.77 -4.77 -15.12
CA LYS A 153 -5.42 -5.79 -15.94
C LYS A 153 -6.54 -5.26 -16.83
N GLY A 154 -6.95 -4.00 -16.63
CA GLY A 154 -8.12 -3.39 -17.26
C GLY A 154 -9.38 -3.38 -16.40
N ASP A 155 -9.32 -3.83 -15.14
CA ASP A 155 -10.47 -3.74 -14.22
C ASP A 155 -10.80 -2.29 -13.85
N ARG A 156 -12.00 -2.04 -13.31
CA ARG A 156 -12.45 -0.69 -12.93
C ARG A 156 -11.65 -0.08 -11.78
N PHE A 157 -11.18 -0.93 -10.86
CA PHE A 157 -10.43 -0.55 -9.66
C PHE A 157 -9.46 -1.68 -9.30
N CYS A 158 -8.51 -1.37 -8.42
CA CYS A 158 -7.71 -2.38 -7.76
C CYS A 158 -8.35 -2.75 -6.42
N GLU A 159 -8.28 -4.01 -6.03
CA GLU A 159 -8.81 -4.48 -4.74
C GLU A 159 -7.99 -5.64 -4.22
N ALA A 160 -7.69 -5.62 -2.92
CA ALA A 160 -6.99 -6.69 -2.23
C ALA A 160 -7.78 -7.20 -1.03
N ILE A 161 -7.71 -8.51 -0.82
CA ILE A 161 -8.11 -9.17 0.42
C ILE A 161 -6.83 -9.42 1.22
N ILE A 162 -6.83 -9.03 2.50
CA ILE A 162 -5.66 -9.06 3.38
C ILE A 162 -6.02 -9.76 4.68
N GLY A 163 -5.15 -10.63 5.17
CA GLY A 163 -5.35 -11.31 6.45
C GLY A 163 -4.41 -12.49 6.65
N ASP A 164 -4.84 -13.50 7.39
CA ASP A 164 -3.99 -14.67 7.70
C ASP A 164 -3.48 -15.37 6.41
N PRO A 165 -2.20 -15.75 6.33
CA PRO A 165 -1.64 -16.41 5.15
C PRO A 165 -2.45 -17.63 4.68
N ALA A 166 -2.94 -18.47 5.60
CA ALA A 166 -3.71 -19.65 5.23
C ALA A 166 -5.09 -19.28 4.66
N GLU A 167 -5.74 -18.23 5.18
CA GLU A 167 -7.03 -17.76 4.64
C GLU A 167 -6.83 -17.18 3.23
N ILE A 168 -5.76 -16.42 3.02
CA ILE A 168 -5.43 -15.86 1.71
C ILE A 168 -5.14 -16.96 0.68
N THR A 169 -4.42 -18.03 1.06
CA THR A 169 -4.22 -19.19 0.16
C THR A 169 -5.55 -19.82 -0.24
N ARG A 170 -6.48 -20.03 0.70
CA ARG A 170 -7.82 -20.56 0.37
C ARG A 170 -8.61 -19.65 -0.58
N HIS A 171 -8.39 -18.34 -0.53
CA HIS A 171 -8.99 -17.40 -1.48
C HIS A 171 -8.35 -17.46 -2.87
N ALA A 172 -7.07 -17.83 -2.97
CA ALA A 172 -6.36 -17.95 -4.25
C ALA A 172 -6.70 -19.25 -5.00
N GLU A 173 -7.17 -20.28 -4.29
CA GLU A 173 -7.54 -21.59 -4.85
C GLU A 173 -9.00 -21.69 -5.34
N ARG A 174 -9.81 -20.65 -5.10
CA ARG A 174 -11.22 -20.56 -5.54
C ARG A 174 -11.33 -19.82 -6.87
#